data_AF-A0A3A9A2C4-F1
#
_entry.id   AF-A0A3A9A2C4-F1
#
_cell.length_a   1.000
_cell.length_b   1.000
_cell.length_c   1.000
_cell.angle_alpha   90.00
_cell.angle_beta   90.00
_cell.angle_gamma   90.00
#
_symmetry.space_group_name_H-M   'P 1'
#
loop_
_entity.id
_entity.type
_entity.pdbx_description
1 polymer ?
#
loop_
_entity_poly.entity_id
_entity_poly.type
_entity_poly.pdbx_seq_one_letter_code
_entity_poly.pdbx_strand_id
1 'polypeptide(L)'
;MEKSIFDVITEYAINESVNTTLLSKEEYKQIQNKIDSLTGELDKFILPKELKVFIDRLISSYIENGALYGRLTYQQGFRDCATLLGEMGLIKNGREINFKE
;
A
#
# COMPACT_ATOMS: atom_id res chain seq x y z
N MET A 1 20.15 -3.56 -4.25
CA MET A 1 20.20 -2.23 -3.63
C MET A 1 19.74 -2.41 -2.20
N GLU A 2 20.55 -1.98 -1.23
CA GLU A 2 20.21 -2.12 0.19
C GLU A 2 19.02 -1.21 0.53
N LYS A 3 17.99 -1.72 1.21
CA LYS A 3 16.81 -0.91 1.57
C LYS A 3 17.21 0.11 2.63
N SER A 4 16.74 1.36 2.49
CA SER A 4 16.99 2.35 3.55
C SER A 4 16.21 1.99 4.82
N ILE A 5 16.68 2.46 5.99
CA ILE A 5 15.94 2.26 7.24
C ILE A 5 14.52 2.84 7.17
N PHE A 6 14.33 3.92 6.42
CA PHE A 6 13.01 4.49 6.14
C PHE A 6 12.12 3.51 5.37
N ASP A 7 12.65 2.86 4.33
CA ASP A 7 11.90 1.87 3.55
C ASP A 7 11.49 0.68 4.41
N VAL A 8 12.40 0.18 5.25
CA VAL A 8 12.12 -0.96 6.15
C VAL A 8 11.03 -0.62 7.16
N ILE A 9 11.11 0.53 7.83
CA ILE A 9 10.14 0.94 8.84
C ILE A 9 8.76 1.17 8.21
N THR A 10 8.70 1.86 7.07
CA THR A 10 7.43 2.16 6.40
C THR A 10 6.77 0.92 5.80
N GLU A 11 7.54 -0.03 5.29
CA GLU A 11 7.05 -1.32 4.81
C GLU A 11 6.49 -2.19 5.95
N TYR A 12 7.14 -2.21 7.12
CA TYR A 12 6.60 -2.90 8.29
C TYR A 12 5.31 -2.24 8.79
N ALA A 13 5.31 -0.91 8.92
CA ALA A 13 4.18 -0.16 9.45
C ALA A 13 2.91 -0.31 8.58
N ILE A 14 3.06 -0.33 7.24
CA ILE A 14 1.90 -0.51 6.37
C ILE A 14 1.31 -1.92 6.45
N ASN A 15 2.16 -2.94 6.52
CA ASN A 15 1.70 -4.34 6.52
C ASN A 15 1.05 -4.74 7.85
N GLU A 16 1.54 -4.22 8.97
CA GLU A 16 1.06 -4.60 10.31
C GLU A 16 0.06 -3.58 10.89
N SER A 17 0.46 -2.31 10.97
CA SER A 17 -0.31 -1.28 11.70
C SER A 17 -1.45 -0.70 10.87
N VAL A 18 -1.17 -0.33 9.61
CA VAL A 18 -2.21 0.22 8.73
C VAL A 18 -3.24 -0.85 8.41
N ASN A 19 -2.82 -2.08 8.12
CA ASN A 19 -3.74 -3.18 7.88
C ASN A 19 -4.71 -3.42 9.04
N THR A 20 -4.20 -3.47 10.28
CA THR A 20 -5.05 -3.57 11.49
C THR A 20 -6.04 -2.42 11.59
N THR A 21 -5.61 -1.20 11.25
CA THR A 21 -6.49 -0.02 11.25
C THR A 21 -7.59 -0.13 10.19
N LEU A 22 -7.24 -0.55 8.97
CA LEU A 22 -8.18 -0.70 7.86
C LEU A 22 -9.24 -1.77 8.15
N LEU A 23 -8.86 -2.90 8.75
CA LEU A 23 -9.80 -3.97 9.13
C LEU A 23 -10.90 -3.51 10.10
N SER A 24 -10.69 -2.42 10.83
CA SER A 24 -11.72 -1.83 11.70
C SER A 24 -12.71 -0.91 10.96
N LYS A 25 -12.39 -0.47 9.74
CA LYS A 25 -13.17 0.51 8.98
C LYS A 25 -14.30 -0.17 8.21
N GLU A 26 -15.52 0.32 8.40
CA GLU A 26 -16.71 -0.27 7.78
C GLU A 26 -16.69 -0.12 6.25
N GLU A 27 -16.23 1.02 5.73
CA GLU A 27 -16.07 1.26 4.29
C GLU A 27 -15.14 0.23 3.65
N TYR A 28 -14.04 -0.12 4.33
CA TYR A 28 -13.10 -1.14 3.86
C TYR A 28 -13.76 -2.52 3.83
N LYS A 29 -14.47 -2.89 4.90
CA LYS A 29 -15.23 -4.16 4.96
C LYS A 29 -16.31 -4.26 3.88
N GLN A 30 -17.02 -3.16 3.59
CA GLN A 30 -18.05 -3.14 2.55
C GLN A 30 -17.47 -3.45 1.17
N ILE A 31 -16.29 -2.88 0.85
CA ILE A 31 -15.58 -3.18 -0.39
C ILE A 31 -15.13 -4.65 -0.41
N GLN A 32 -14.57 -5.17 0.70
CA GLN A 32 -14.16 -6.57 0.78
C GLN A 32 -15.34 -7.53 0.58
N ASN A 33 -16.47 -7.29 1.25
CA ASN A 33 -17.69 -8.07 1.09
C ASN A 33 -18.19 -8.07 -0.36
N LYS A 34 -18.06 -6.93 -1.06
CA LYS A 34 -18.40 -6.83 -2.49
C LYS A 34 -17.46 -7.67 -3.36
N ILE A 35 -16.15 -7.65 -3.07
CA ILE A 35 -15.16 -8.49 -3.76
C ILE A 35 -15.50 -9.97 -3.55
N ASP A 36 -15.79 -10.37 -2.33
CA ASP A 36 -16.12 -11.77 -1.99
C ASP A 36 -17.41 -12.21 -2.70
N SER A 37 -18.44 -11.35 -2.72
CA SER A 37 -19.69 -11.62 -3.43
C SER A 37 -19.47 -11.80 -4.94
N LEU A 38 -18.71 -10.89 -5.57
CA LEU A 38 -18.42 -10.97 -7.00
C LEU A 38 -17.56 -12.19 -7.35
N THR A 39 -16.63 -12.56 -6.48
CA THR A 39 -15.79 -13.76 -6.64
C THR A 39 -16.66 -15.02 -6.58
N GLY A 40 -17.58 -15.09 -5.62
CA GLY A 40 -18.53 -16.20 -5.53
C GLY A 40 -19.52 -16.26 -6.71
N GLU A 41 -19.85 -15.14 -7.34
CA GLU A 41 -20.59 -15.13 -8.62
C GLU A 41 -19.74 -15.63 -9.78
N LEU A 42 -18.47 -15.22 -9.85
CA LEU A 42 -17.53 -15.65 -10.89
C LEU A 42 -17.35 -17.18 -10.89
N ASP A 43 -17.31 -17.81 -9.71
CA ASP A 43 -17.16 -19.26 -9.55
C ASP A 43 -18.34 -20.07 -10.12
N LYS A 44 -19.51 -19.45 -10.29
CA LYS A 44 -20.69 -20.10 -10.90
C LYS A 44 -20.56 -20.24 -12.42
N PHE A 45 -19.64 -19.51 -13.06
CA PHE A 45 -19.45 -19.59 -14.50
C PHE A 45 -18.51 -20.74 -14.88
N ILE A 46 -18.90 -21.49 -15.92
CA ILE A 46 -18.03 -22.48 -16.56
C ILE A 46 -17.11 -21.75 -17.54
N LEU A 47 -15.96 -21.29 -17.04
CA LEU A 47 -14.95 -20.63 -17.86
C LEU A 47 -13.89 -21.62 -18.37
N PRO A 48 -13.39 -21.44 -19.61
CA PRO A 48 -12.20 -22.14 -20.08
C PRO A 48 -11.02 -21.95 -19.13
N LYS A 49 -10.16 -22.96 -19.02
CA LYS A 49 -9.02 -22.95 -18.09
C LYS A 49 -8.09 -21.76 -18.34
N GLU A 50 -7.82 -21.46 -19.60
CA GLU A 50 -6.94 -20.38 -20.04
C GLU A 50 -7.49 -19.03 -19.59
N LEU A 51 -8.81 -18.84 -19.68
CA LEU A 51 -9.48 -17.62 -19.25
C LEU A 51 -9.44 -17.47 -17.72
N LYS A 52 -9.63 -18.56 -16.95
CA LYS A 52 -9.49 -18.52 -15.49
C LYS A 52 -8.09 -18.08 -15.07
N VAL A 53 -7.05 -18.67 -15.68
CA VAL A 53 -5.65 -18.31 -15.40
C VAL A 53 -5.36 -16.86 -15.79
N PHE A 54 -5.92 -16.38 -16.92
CA PHE A 54 -5.74 -15.00 -17.33
C PHE A 54 -6.39 -14.01 -16.34
N ILE A 55 -7.63 -14.28 -15.91
CA ILE A 55 -8.35 -13.45 -14.93
C ILE A 55 -7.61 -13.43 -13.59
N ASP A 56 -7.18 -14.58 -13.10
CA ASP A 56 -6.43 -14.70 -11.84
C ASP A 56 -5.13 -13.87 -11.86
N ARG A 57 -4.37 -13.95 -12.95
CA ARG A 57 -3.16 -13.14 -13.15
C ARG A 57 -3.48 -11.65 -13.21
N LEU A 58 -4.55 -11.26 -13.90
CA LEU A 58 -4.97 -9.87 -14.00
C LEU A 58 -5.34 -9.29 -12.63
N ILE A 59 -6.16 -10.01 -11.85
CA ILE A 59 -6.56 -9.62 -10.50
C ILE A 59 -5.33 -9.52 -9.59
N SER A 60 -4.44 -10.51 -9.64
CA SER A 60 -3.18 -10.51 -8.89
C SER A 60 -2.33 -9.27 -9.19
N SER A 61 -2.19 -8.89 -10.47
CA SER A 61 -1.47 -7.67 -10.85
C SER A 61 -2.13 -6.39 -10.31
N TYR A 62 -3.47 -6.32 -10.26
CA TYR A 62 -4.16 -5.19 -9.64
C TYR A 62 -3.95 -5.14 -8.12
N ILE A 63 -3.94 -6.29 -7.44
CA ILE A 63 -3.65 -6.38 -6.00
C ILE A 63 -2.22 -5.93 -5.72
N GLU A 64 -1.23 -6.41 -6.48
CA GLU A 64 0.16 -5.98 -6.38
C GLU A 64 0.31 -4.48 -6.59
N ASN A 65 -0.37 -3.92 -7.60
CA ASN A 65 -0.38 -2.48 -7.86
C ASN A 65 -1.02 -1.69 -6.70
N GLY A 66 -2.12 -2.19 -6.12
CA GLY A 66 -2.76 -1.58 -4.96
C GLY A 66 -1.86 -1.59 -3.72
N ALA A 67 -1.18 -2.69 -3.44
CA ALA A 67 -0.21 -2.80 -2.36
C ALA A 67 0.97 -1.83 -2.55
N LEU A 68 1.50 -1.75 -3.79
CA LEU A 68 2.55 -0.79 -4.12
C LEU A 68 2.08 0.67 -3.95
N TYR A 69 0.89 0.99 -4.45
CA TYR A 69 0.29 2.32 -4.31
C TYR A 69 0.14 2.71 -2.84
N GLY A 70 -0.39 1.80 -2.02
CA GLY A 70 -0.53 2.00 -0.58
C GLY A 70 0.82 2.31 0.08
N ARG A 71 1.85 1.51 -0.23
CA ARG A 71 3.21 1.70 0.32
C ARG A 71 3.79 3.06 -0.06
N LEU A 72 3.74 3.41 -1.35
CA LEU A 72 4.28 4.68 -1.84
C LEU A 72 3.53 5.87 -1.26
N THR A 73 2.21 5.79 -1.13
CA THR A 73 1.38 6.86 -0.55
C THR A 73 1.68 7.05 0.93
N TYR A 74 1.84 5.96 1.68
CA TYR A 74 2.22 6.03 3.10
C TYR A 74 3.61 6.66 3.28
N GLN A 75 4.58 6.23 2.47
CA GLN A 75 5.92 6.82 2.46
C GLN A 75 5.90 8.31 2.11
N GLN A 76 5.13 8.71 1.11
CA GLN A 76 4.98 10.12 0.76
C GLN A 76 4.34 10.92 1.89
N GLY A 77 3.26 10.40 2.50
CA GLY A 77 2.62 11.03 3.65
C GLY A 77 3.58 11.23 4.84
N PHE A 78 4.48 10.28 5.10
CA PHE A 78 5.55 10.46 6.09
C PHE A 78 6.49 11.62 5.77
N ARG A 79 6.88 11.76 4.49
CA ARG A 79 7.75 12.86 4.03
C ARG A 79 7.02 14.20 4.09
N ASP A 80 5.74 14.23 3.74
CA ASP A 80 4.91 15.42 3.82
C ASP A 80 4.76 15.88 5.28
N CYS A 81 4.51 14.95 6.21
CA CYS A 81 4.50 15.22 7.64
C CYS A 81 5.84 15.77 8.15
N ALA A 82 6.97 15.17 7.75
CA ALA A 82 8.29 15.68 8.13
C ALA A 82 8.53 17.10 7.58
N THR A 83 8.10 17.37 6.35
CA THR A 83 8.18 18.70 5.73
C THR A 83 7.33 19.71 6.52
N LEU A 84 6.07 19.37 6.82
CA LEU A 84 5.17 20.21 7.62
C LEU A 84 5.75 20.54 9.00
N LEU A 85 6.26 19.54 9.73
CA LEU A 85 6.89 19.75 11.03
C LEU A 85 8.13 20.65 10.93
N GLY A 86 8.88 20.53 9.83
CA GLY A 86 10.01 21.38 9.53
C GLY A 86 9.63 22.84 9.27
N GLU A 87 8.57 23.06 8.48
CA GLU A 87 8.00 24.39 8.21
C GLU A 87 7.42 25.05 9.48
N MET A 88 6.83 24.25 10.37
CA MET A 88 6.37 24.71 11.69
C MET A 88 7.52 25.01 12.66
N GLY A 89 8.77 24.72 12.30
CA GLY A 89 9.94 24.89 13.16
C GLY A 89 10.01 23.89 14.32
N LEU A 90 9.23 22.80 14.28
CA LEU A 90 9.19 21.76 15.31
C LEU A 90 10.36 20.78 15.19
N ILE A 91 10.88 20.62 13.98
CA ILE A 91 12.10 19.86 13.70
C ILE A 91 13.02 20.71 12.81
N LYS A 92 14.33 20.49 12.88
CA LYS A 92 15.27 21.14 11.96
C LYS A 92 15.04 20.57 10.56
N ASN A 93 14.85 21.43 9.56
CA ASN A 93 14.88 21.05 8.14
C ASN A 93 16.25 20.42 7.84
N GLY A 94 16.31 19.09 7.80
CA GLY A 94 17.55 18.38 7.49
C GLY A 94 17.91 18.51 6.02
N ARG A 95 18.67 19.55 5.65
CA ARG A 95 19.60 19.60 4.49
C ARG A 95 20.76 20.51 4.94
N GLU A 96 22.04 20.15 4.93
CA GLU A 96 22.81 19.41 3.94
C GLU A 96 23.79 18.43 4.64
N ILE A 97 23.78 17.15 4.27
CA ILE A 97 25.01 16.35 4.38
C ILE A 97 25.76 16.61 3.07
N ASN A 98 26.60 17.65 3.07
CA ASN A 98 27.64 17.79 2.06
C ASN A 98 28.64 16.65 2.29
N PHE A 99 28.55 15.58 1.50
CA PHE A 99 29.70 14.72 1.28
C PHE A 99 30.66 15.52 0.39
N LYS A 100 31.48 16.38 1.00
CA LYS A 100 32.69 16.85 0.33
C LYS A 100 33.70 15.70 0.34
N GLU A 101 34.23 15.46 -0.86
CA GLU A 101 35.24 14.49 -1.27
C GLU A 101 36.46 14.40 -0.35
#